data_AF-A0A090WWV8-F1
#
_entry.id   AF-A0A090WWV8-F1
#
_cell.length_a   1.000
_cell.length_b   1.000
_cell.length_c   1.000
_cell.angle_alpha   90.00
_cell.angle_beta   90.00
_cell.angle_gamma   90.00
#
_symmetry.space_group_name_H-M   'P 1'
#
loop_
_entity.id
_entity.type
_entity.pdbx_description
1 polymer ?
#
loop_
_entity_poly.entity_id
_entity_poly.type
_entity_poly.pdbx_seq_one_letter_code
_entity_poly.pdbx_strand_id
1 'polypeptide(L)' 'MKGFSRSEYIFKDGEPPHLLEMNTIPGLTRESILPQQAAAAGISLSDLFDSAIEEALK' A
#
# COMPACT_ATOMS: atom_id res chain seq x y z
N MET A 1 -12.60 2.46 -3.43
CA MET A 1 -12.04 1.18 -2.95
C MET A 1 -12.10 1.21 -1.43
N LYS A 2 -12.32 0.07 -0.76
CA LYS A 2 -12.27 -0.04 0.71
C LYS A 2 -11.04 -0.87 1.10
N GLY A 3 -10.42 -0.56 2.23
CA GLY A 3 -9.18 -1.21 2.68
C GLY A 3 -7.93 -0.71 1.94
N PHE A 4 -6.88 -1.53 1.94
CA PHE A 4 -5.58 -1.18 1.36
C PHE A 4 -5.40 -1.74 -0.05
N SER A 5 -4.79 -0.95 -0.93
CA SER A 5 -4.29 -1.40 -2.21
C SER A 5 -2.89 -0.86 -2.47
N ARG A 6 -2.14 -1.53 -3.35
CA ARG A 6 -0.86 -1.04 -3.87
C ARG A 6 -1.00 -0.79 -5.36
N SER A 7 -0.89 0.46 -5.76
CA SER A 7 -0.82 0.88 -7.17
C SER A 7 0.63 0.98 -7.61
N GLU A 8 0.95 0.37 -8.74
CA GLU A 8 2.30 0.35 -9.27
C GLU A 8 2.41 1.19 -10.53
N TYR A 9 3.48 1.97 -10.59
CA TYR A 9 3.73 2.88 -11.70
C TYR A 9 5.15 2.69 -12.21
N ILE A 10 5.33 2.88 -13.52
CA ILE A 10 6.64 3.10 -14.13
C ILE A 10 6.75 4.55 -14.59
N PHE A 11 7.88 5.16 -14.27
CA PHE A 11 8.23 6.51 -14.70
C PHE A 11 9.22 6.39 -15.85
N LYS A 12 8.91 7.04 -16.97
CA LYS A 12 9.78 7.14 -18.14
C LYS A 12 10.08 8.61 -18.41
N ASP A 13 11.33 8.91 -18.71
CA ASP A 13 11.80 10.30 -18.83
C ASP A 13 10.96 11.10 -19.84
N GLY A 14 10.46 12.25 -19.38
CA GLY A 14 9.63 13.15 -20.20
C GLY A 14 8.20 12.66 -20.44
N GLU A 15 7.80 11.51 -19.91
CA GLU A 15 6.44 10.96 -20.02
C GLU A 15 5.71 10.99 -18.66
N PRO A 16 4.37 11.09 -18.67
CA PRO A 16 3.58 10.87 -17.46
C PRO A 16 3.78 9.45 -16.88
N PRO A 17 3.57 9.24 -15.57
CA PRO A 17 3.65 7.92 -14.96
C PRO A 17 2.63 6.96 -15.59
N HIS A 18 3.07 5.76 -15.94
CA HIS A 18 2.21 4.72 -16.49
C HIS A 18 1.78 3.78 -15.38
N LEU A 19 0.47 3.63 -15.15
CA LEU A 19 -0.07 2.64 -14.22
C LEU A 19 0.15 1.24 -14.79
N LEU A 20 0.88 0.40 -14.06
CA LEU A 20 1.16 -0.98 -14.46
C LEU A 20 0.07 -1.92 -13.96
N GLU A 21 -0.16 -1.90 -12.65
CA GLU A 21 -1.12 -2.79 -12.00
C GLU A 21 -1.63 -2.19 -10.69
N MET A 22 -2.69 -2.81 -10.18
CA MET A 22 -3.23 -2.51 -8.88
C MET A 22 -3.47 -3.81 -8.11
N ASN A 23 -2.75 -3.96 -7.01
CA ASN A 23 -2.91 -5.06 -6.08
C ASN A 23 -3.99 -4.68 -5.08
N THR A 24 -5.18 -5.26 -5.22
CA THR A 24 -6.31 -5.02 -4.30
C THR A 24 -6.13 -5.73 -2.96
N ILE A 25 -5.27 -6.75 -2.91
CA ILE A 25 -4.81 -7.42 -1.69
C ILE A 25 -3.29 -7.54 -1.80
N PRO A 26 -2.53 -6.53 -1.35
CA PRO A 26 -1.08 -6.56 -1.43
C PRO A 26 -0.48 -7.55 -0.42
N GLY A 27 0.78 -7.95 -0.64
CA GLY A 27 1.52 -8.75 0.34
C GLY A 27 1.68 -8.03 1.67
N LEU A 28 1.53 -8.78 2.78
CA LEU A 28 1.52 -8.26 4.16
C LEU A 28 2.65 -8.83 5.04
N THR A 29 3.62 -9.56 4.46
CA THR A 29 4.82 -10.00 5.21
C THR A 29 5.77 -8.83 5.44
N ARG A 30 6.72 -8.93 6.37
CA ARG A 30 7.69 -7.84 6.65
C ARG A 30 8.52 -7.47 5.42
N GLU A 31 8.76 -8.45 4.55
CA GLU A 31 9.50 -8.32 3.30
C GLU A 31 8.63 -7.75 2.15
N SER A 32 7.34 -7.55 2.38
CA SER A 32 6.41 -6.99 1.38
C SER A 32 6.49 -5.47 1.32
N ILE A 33 6.18 -4.91 0.15
CA ILE A 33 6.29 -3.48 -0.14
C ILE A 33 5.38 -2.62 0.75
N LEU A 34 4.11 -3.02 0.98
CA LEU A 34 3.19 -2.21 1.79
C LEU A 34 3.69 -2.05 3.24
N PRO A 35 4.08 -3.13 3.95
CA PRO A 35 4.78 -3.04 5.24
C PRO A 35 6.04 -2.17 5.25
N GLN A 36 6.89 -2.27 4.22
CA GLN A 36 8.10 -1.45 4.10
C GLN A 36 7.76 0.04 3.90
N GLN A 37 6.74 0.35 3.12
CA GLN A 37 6.24 1.71 2.92
C GLN A 37 5.67 2.31 4.22
N ALA A 38 4.90 1.53 4.97
CA ALA A 38 4.39 1.95 6.27
C ALA A 38 5.54 2.27 7.23
N ALA A 39 6.54 1.39 7.32
CA ALA A 39 7.74 1.62 8.14
C ALA A 39 8.51 2.88 7.71
N ALA A 40 8.70 3.10 6.40
CA ALA A 40 9.34 4.30 5.87
C ALA A 40 8.55 5.59 6.18
N ALA A 41 7.22 5.50 6.29
CA ALA A 41 6.34 6.58 6.72
C ALA A 41 6.24 6.72 8.25
N GLY A 42 6.95 5.90 9.04
CA GLY A 42 6.89 5.92 10.49
C GLY A 42 5.62 5.32 11.09
N ILE A 43 4.86 4.55 10.31
CA ILE A 43 3.63 3.86 10.72
C ILE A 43 4.01 2.43 11.15
N SER A 44 3.67 2.05 12.38
CA SER A 44 3.89 0.67 12.82
C SER A 44 2.90 -0.29 12.14
N LEU A 45 3.26 -1.57 12.02
CA LEU A 45 2.34 -2.56 11.47
C LEU A 45 1.10 -2.75 12.35
N SER A 46 1.20 -2.54 13.65
CA SER A 46 0.03 -2.56 14.54
C SER A 46 -0.93 -1.47 14.15
N ASP A 47 -0.46 -0.22 14.07
CA ASP A 47 -1.30 0.94 13.73
C ASP A 47 -1.93 0.79 12.34
N LEU A 48 -1.16 0.26 11.37
CA LEU A 48 -1.67 -0.01 10.03
C LEU A 48 -2.84 -1.00 10.07
N PHE A 49 -2.69 -2.13 10.77
CA PHE A 49 -3.75 -3.14 10.83
C PHE A 49 -4.93 -2.71 11.70
N ASP A 50 -4.69 -1.96 12.79
CA ASP A 50 -5.75 -1.39 13.61
C ASP A 50 -6.63 -0.44 12.78
N SER A 51 -6.02 0.44 11.97
CA SER A 51 -6.78 1.31 11.06
C SER A 51 -7.62 0.54 10.04
N ALA A 52 -7.13 -0.62 9.57
CA ALA A 52 -7.86 -1.49 8.65
C ALA A 52 -9.09 -2.13 9.32
N ILE A 53 -8.95 -2.55 10.58
CA ILE A 53 -10.05 -3.10 11.38
C ILE A 53 -11.11 -2.04 11.62
N GLU A 54 -10.71 -0.84 12.07
CA GLU A 54 -11.63 0.27 12.29
C GLU A 54 -12.40 0.65 11.02
N GLU A 55 -11.73 0.71 9.88
CA GLU A 55 -12.37 1.03 8.60
C GLU A 55 -13.34 -0.07 8.14
N ALA A 56 -13.03 -1.34 8.42
CA ALA A 56 -13.90 -2.46 8.07
C ALA A 56 -15.20 -2.51 8.89
N LEU A 57 -15.22 -1.89 10.07
CA LEU A 57 -16.39 -1.83 10.97
C LEU A 57 -17.32 -0.64 10.66
N LYS A 58 -16.98 0.24 9.70
CA LYS A 58 -17.81 1.35 9.21
C LYS A 58 -18.67 0.95 8.01
#